data_AF-X2D380-F1
#
_entry.id   AF-X2D380-F1
#
_cell.length_a   1.000
_cell.length_b   1.000
_cell.length_c   1.000
_cell.angle_alpha   90.00
_cell.angle_beta   90.00
_cell.angle_gamma   90.00
#
_symmetry.space_group_name_H-M   'P 1'
#
loop_
_entity.id
_entity.type
_entity.pdbx_description
1 polymer ?
#
loop_
_entity_poly.entity_id
_entity_poly.type
_entity_poly.pdbx_seq_one_letter_code
_entity_poly.pdbx_strand_id
1 'polypeptide(L)'
;LEQIYVPRDEKFGHLKTSDFLGYSIKAITQGILPAVRTYVDTTPGEFDSFQDIINLYEGGIKLPMVPALEELRRQFPLQLVKDLLPVGGDSLLKLPVPHIIQADQQAWRTDEEFAREVLAGVNPVMITRLTEFPPKSSLDPSKFGDHTSTITAAHIEKNLEGLTVQQALESNRLYILDHHDRFMPFLIDVNNLPGNFIYATRTLFFLRGDGRLTPLAIELSEPIIQDGLTIAKSKVYTPVPSGSVQGWVWEFAKAYVAVNDSGWHQLVSHWLNTHAVMEPFVISTNRHLSVTHPVHKLLSPHYRDTMTINALARQTLINAGGIFEMTVFPGKFALGMSSVVYKDWKFTEQGLPDDLIKRGMAVEDPSSPYKVRLLVSDYPYAADGLAIWHAIEEYVSEYL
;
A
#
# COMPACT_ATOMS: atom_id res chain seq x y z
N LEU A 1 6.11 -13.08 26.71
CA LEU A 1 5.85 -13.71 25.40
C LEU A 1 7.08 -14.51 25.03
N GLU A 2 6.96 -15.83 24.87
CA GLU A 2 8.05 -16.64 24.32
C GLU A 2 8.34 -16.21 22.88
N GLN A 3 9.62 -16.13 22.51
CA GLN A 3 10.02 -15.71 21.17
C GLN A 3 9.65 -16.79 20.15
N ILE A 4 9.00 -16.42 19.05
CA ILE A 4 8.74 -17.35 17.95
C ILE A 4 10.09 -17.88 17.43
N TYR A 5 10.24 -19.20 17.46
CA TYR A 5 11.48 -19.86 17.05
C TYR A 5 11.77 -19.62 15.56
N VAL A 6 13.06 -19.43 15.27
CA VAL A 6 13.66 -19.52 13.93
C VAL A 6 14.98 -20.29 14.04
N PRO A 7 15.44 -20.98 12.98
CA PRO A 7 16.75 -21.62 12.96
C PRO A 7 17.87 -20.67 13.42
N ARG A 8 18.88 -21.20 14.12
CA ARG A 8 19.86 -20.37 14.84
C ARG A 8 20.58 -19.37 13.94
N ASP A 9 20.90 -19.78 12.71
CA ASP A 9 21.65 -18.98 11.74
C ASP A 9 20.77 -17.99 10.97
N GLU A 10 19.43 -18.14 11.04
CA GLU A 10 18.48 -17.18 10.48
C GLU A 10 18.27 -15.96 11.39
N LYS A 11 18.66 -16.06 12.67
CA LYS A 11 18.52 -14.96 13.64
C LYS A 11 19.34 -13.76 13.21
N PHE A 12 18.74 -12.57 13.30
CA PHE A 12 19.44 -11.31 13.08
C PHE A 12 20.78 -11.26 13.84
N GLY A 13 21.80 -10.70 13.19
CA GLY A 13 23.00 -10.26 13.89
C GLY A 13 22.67 -9.14 14.88
N HIS A 14 23.51 -9.01 15.92
CA HIS A 14 23.28 -8.08 17.04
C HIS A 14 23.02 -6.62 16.63
N LEU A 15 23.68 -6.12 15.58
CA LEU A 15 23.47 -4.76 15.06
C LEU A 15 22.05 -4.58 14.48
N LYS A 16 21.61 -5.51 13.63
CA LYS A 16 20.25 -5.47 13.04
C LYS A 16 19.15 -5.64 14.08
N THR A 17 19.38 -6.43 15.13
CA THR A 17 18.44 -6.50 16.25
C THR A 17 18.28 -5.16 16.96
N SER A 18 19.38 -4.44 17.17
CA SER A 18 19.34 -3.09 17.74
C SER A 18 18.60 -2.12 16.83
N ASP A 19 18.88 -2.12 15.53
CA ASP A 19 18.19 -1.26 14.56
C ASP A 19 16.69 -1.56 14.52
N PHE A 20 16.32 -2.84 14.43
CA PHE A 20 14.91 -3.27 14.41
C PHE A 20 14.16 -2.86 15.69
N LEU A 21 14.77 -3.03 16.86
CA LEU A 21 14.17 -2.58 18.12
C LEU A 21 14.01 -1.06 18.14
N GLY A 22 14.97 -0.30 17.59
CA GLY A 22 14.89 1.16 17.50
C GLY A 22 13.74 1.62 16.61
N TYR A 23 13.60 0.99 15.43
CA TYR A 23 12.49 1.26 14.51
C TYR A 23 11.14 0.76 15.03
N SER A 24 11.11 -0.37 15.74
CA SER A 24 9.88 -0.91 16.35
C SER A 24 9.38 -0.01 17.48
N ILE A 25 10.27 0.60 18.27
CA ILE A 25 9.88 1.62 19.26
C ILE A 25 9.29 2.86 18.57
N LYS A 26 9.80 3.24 17.40
CA LYS A 26 9.24 4.32 16.56
C LYS A 26 7.85 3.99 15.97
N ALA A 27 7.59 2.72 15.66
CA ALA A 27 6.28 2.24 15.21
C ALA A 27 5.29 2.05 16.38
N ILE A 28 5.76 1.55 17.53
CA ILE A 28 4.97 1.41 18.76
C ILE A 28 4.57 2.78 19.31
N THR A 29 5.40 3.82 19.15
CA THR A 29 4.99 5.19 19.48
C THR A 29 3.82 5.69 18.64
N GLN A 30 3.64 5.19 17.41
CA GLN A 30 2.43 5.45 16.60
C GLN A 30 1.19 4.71 17.13
N GLY A 31 1.35 3.52 17.73
CA GLY A 31 0.29 2.81 18.45
C GLY A 31 -0.01 3.35 19.86
N ILE A 32 0.93 4.11 20.44
CA ILE A 32 0.82 4.78 21.75
C ILE A 32 0.25 6.20 21.62
N LEU A 33 0.29 6.83 20.44
CA LEU A 33 -0.32 8.15 20.21
C LEU A 33 -1.79 8.24 20.72
N PRO A 34 -2.65 7.23 20.53
CA PRO A 34 -3.99 7.22 21.13
C PRO A 34 -4.00 7.29 22.66
N ALA A 35 -3.01 6.69 23.34
CA ALA A 35 -2.88 6.72 24.81
C ALA A 35 -2.30 8.03 25.35
N VAL A 36 -1.55 8.77 24.52
CA VAL A 36 -0.94 10.08 24.85
C VAL A 36 -1.96 11.23 24.74
N ARG A 37 -2.98 11.08 23.89
CA ARG A 37 -3.93 12.13 23.47
C ARG A 37 -5.07 12.45 24.44
N THR A 38 -4.99 12.09 25.71
CA THR A 38 -6.07 12.35 26.68
C THR A 38 -5.97 13.68 27.42
N TYR A 39 -4.90 14.45 27.26
CA TYR A 39 -4.75 15.71 27.98
C TYR A 39 -4.24 16.83 27.08
N VAL A 40 -5.09 17.86 26.97
CA VAL A 40 -4.95 19.12 26.22
C VAL A 40 -5.49 19.06 24.78
N ASP A 41 -6.82 18.96 24.60
CA ASP A 41 -7.50 19.58 23.45
C ASP A 41 -9.03 19.70 23.60
N THR A 42 -9.69 20.46 22.72
CA THR A 42 -11.15 20.60 22.58
C THR A 42 -11.84 19.37 21.99
N THR A 43 -11.10 18.44 21.36
CA THR A 43 -11.54 17.18 20.74
C THR A 43 -10.58 16.03 21.18
N PRO A 44 -10.79 15.43 22.38
CA PRO A 44 -9.86 14.45 22.91
C PRO A 44 -9.63 13.27 21.96
N GLY A 45 -8.39 13.09 21.46
CA GLY A 45 -8.00 11.96 20.61
C GLY A 45 -7.78 12.24 19.12
N GLU A 46 -8.12 13.43 18.61
CA GLU A 46 -8.11 13.74 17.17
C GLU A 46 -7.04 14.78 16.78
N PHE A 47 -6.90 15.03 15.47
CA PHE A 47 -6.12 16.17 14.96
C PHE A 47 -7.11 17.24 14.48
N ASP A 48 -6.97 18.48 14.95
CA ASP A 48 -7.88 19.57 14.61
C ASP A 48 -7.47 20.30 13.31
N SER A 49 -6.21 20.15 12.89
CA SER A 49 -5.67 20.77 11.70
C SER A 49 -4.57 19.94 11.04
N PHE A 50 -4.31 20.22 9.76
CA PHE A 50 -3.11 19.66 9.10
C PHE A 50 -1.82 20.14 9.77
N GLN A 51 -1.80 21.32 10.39
CA GLN A 51 -0.63 21.79 11.12
C GLN A 51 -0.31 20.88 12.32
N ASP A 52 -1.30 20.28 12.97
CA ASP A 52 -1.06 19.34 14.07
C ASP A 52 -0.33 18.09 13.61
N ILE A 53 -0.59 17.66 12.36
CA ILE A 53 0.14 16.56 11.70
C ILE A 53 1.57 17.00 11.37
N ILE A 54 1.76 18.22 10.84
CA ILE A 54 3.09 18.77 10.51
C ILE A 54 3.95 18.94 11.78
N ASN A 55 3.34 19.34 12.89
CA ASN A 55 4.01 19.55 14.17
C ASN A 55 4.68 18.26 14.71
N LEU A 56 4.24 17.07 14.29
CA LEU A 56 4.90 15.79 14.59
C LEU A 56 6.36 15.76 14.10
N TYR A 57 6.66 16.50 13.03
CA TYR A 57 7.97 16.54 12.38
C TYR A 57 8.77 17.81 12.70
N GLU A 58 8.12 18.92 13.02
CA GLU A 58 8.78 20.21 13.28
C GLU A 58 9.09 20.44 14.77
N GLY A 59 8.08 20.27 15.64
CA GLY A 59 8.12 20.61 17.06
C GLY A 59 8.13 19.41 18.03
N GLY A 60 7.81 18.21 17.53
CA GLY A 60 7.69 16.98 18.33
C GLY A 60 6.44 16.94 19.21
N ILE A 61 6.13 15.78 19.79
CA ILE A 61 4.96 15.61 20.66
C ILE A 61 5.32 15.97 22.11
N LYS A 62 4.52 16.81 22.78
CA LYS A 62 4.62 16.98 24.23
C LYS A 62 3.86 15.84 24.91
N LEU A 63 4.58 14.82 25.39
CA LEU A 63 3.99 13.75 26.18
C LEU A 63 3.66 14.27 27.59
N PRO A 64 2.41 14.13 28.10
CA PRO A 64 2.14 14.37 29.51
C PRO A 64 2.94 13.38 30.38
N MET A 65 3.38 13.83 31.56
CA MET A 65 4.02 12.96 32.56
C MET A 65 2.96 12.05 33.19
N VAL A 66 2.70 10.89 32.59
CA VAL A 66 1.72 9.90 33.07
C VAL A 66 2.43 8.61 33.50
N PRO A 67 2.07 7.97 34.63
CA PRO A 67 2.74 6.77 35.14
C PRO A 67 2.85 5.60 34.13
N ALA A 68 1.88 5.46 33.22
CA ALA A 68 1.90 4.44 32.18
C ALA A 68 3.05 4.63 31.16
N LEU A 69 3.41 5.88 30.86
CA LEU A 69 4.53 6.21 29.98
C LEU A 69 5.89 6.04 30.70
N GLU A 70 5.92 6.19 32.03
CA GLU A 70 7.11 5.87 32.82
C GLU A 70 7.39 4.36 32.89
N GLU A 71 6.33 3.55 33.02
CA GLU A 71 6.44 2.09 32.99
C GLU A 71 6.92 1.60 31.62
N LEU A 72 6.40 2.19 30.54
CA LEU A 72 6.86 1.95 29.19
C LEU A 72 8.34 2.34 29.03
N ARG A 73 8.76 3.49 29.56
CA ARG A 73 10.16 3.95 29.57
C ARG A 73 11.09 3.03 30.37
N ARG A 74 10.60 2.37 31.43
CA ARG A 74 11.36 1.40 32.25
C ARG A 74 11.53 0.05 31.58
N GLN A 75 10.59 -0.36 30.73
CA GLN A 75 10.64 -1.63 30.00
C GLN A 75 11.60 -1.61 28.79
N PHE A 76 12.12 -0.44 28.41
CA PHE A 76 13.03 -0.30 27.27
C PHE A 76 14.46 0.08 27.67
N PRO A 77 15.50 -0.55 27.07
CA PRO A 77 16.89 -0.18 27.32
C PRO A 77 17.15 1.29 26.95
N LEU A 78 17.65 2.08 27.90
CA LEU A 78 17.97 3.52 27.75
C LEU A 78 18.83 3.87 26.53
N GLN A 79 19.62 2.93 26.01
CA GLN A 79 20.48 3.14 24.85
C GLN A 79 19.69 3.27 23.54
N LEU A 80 18.60 2.53 23.38
CA LEU A 80 17.68 2.58 22.24
C LEU A 80 16.78 3.82 22.24
N VAL A 81 16.52 4.37 23.43
CA VAL A 81 15.73 5.58 23.62
C VAL A 81 16.55 6.85 23.38
N LYS A 82 17.88 6.79 23.55
CA LYS A 82 18.78 7.93 23.31
C LYS A 82 18.86 8.34 21.84
N ASP A 83 18.75 7.40 20.90
CA ASP A 83 18.72 7.70 19.47
C ASP A 83 17.36 8.29 19.00
N LEU A 84 16.34 8.23 19.87
CA LEU A 84 14.98 8.72 19.63
C LEU A 84 14.70 10.09 20.29
N LEU A 85 15.59 10.56 21.15
CA LEU A 85 15.44 11.80 21.90
C LEU A 85 16.57 12.77 21.55
N PRO A 86 16.27 14.00 21.10
CA PRO A 86 17.28 15.03 20.94
C PRO A 86 18.07 15.21 22.25
N VAL A 87 19.38 15.41 22.11
CA VAL A 87 20.26 15.71 23.25
C VAL A 87 19.89 17.10 23.80
N GLY A 88 19.02 17.12 24.82
CA GLY A 88 18.69 18.31 25.61
C GLY A 88 17.22 18.71 25.58
N GLY A 89 16.47 18.32 26.64
CA GLY A 89 15.27 19.02 27.12
C GLY A 89 13.91 18.48 26.66
N ASP A 90 13.08 18.06 27.64
CA ASP A 90 11.61 18.03 27.78
C ASP A 90 10.67 17.79 26.57
N SER A 91 11.17 17.41 25.39
CA SER A 91 10.38 17.22 24.17
C SER A 91 10.59 15.80 23.64
N LEU A 92 9.55 14.97 23.72
CA LEU A 92 9.64 13.53 23.47
C LEU A 92 8.94 13.18 22.14
N LEU A 93 9.77 12.82 21.15
CA LEU A 93 9.45 12.29 19.80
C LEU A 93 9.27 13.37 18.72
N LYS A 94 10.38 13.79 18.10
CA LYS A 94 10.39 14.48 16.79
C LYS A 94 10.63 13.45 15.69
N LEU A 95 9.64 13.26 14.82
CA LEU A 95 9.78 12.34 13.69
C LEU A 95 10.61 12.99 12.57
N PRO A 96 11.37 12.21 11.77
CA PRO A 96 12.03 12.76 10.59
C PRO A 96 10.99 13.21 9.56
N VAL A 97 11.25 14.34 8.91
CA VAL A 97 10.35 14.90 7.89
C VAL A 97 10.25 13.93 6.70
N PRO A 98 9.04 13.44 6.35
CA PRO A 98 8.82 12.58 5.19
C PRO A 98 9.26 13.25 3.89
N HIS A 99 9.92 12.50 3.00
CA HIS A 99 10.45 13.02 1.74
C HIS A 99 9.42 13.77 0.89
N ILE A 100 8.17 13.29 0.86
CA ILE A 100 7.08 13.91 0.09
C ILE A 100 6.75 15.35 0.52
N ILE A 101 7.00 15.72 1.78
CA ILE A 101 6.73 17.07 2.29
C ILE A 101 8.00 17.90 2.53
N GLN A 102 9.18 17.39 2.19
CA GLN A 102 10.45 18.09 2.44
C GLN A 102 10.59 19.37 1.61
N ALA A 103 10.17 19.31 0.34
CA ALA A 103 10.26 20.45 -0.57
C ALA A 103 9.00 21.33 -0.52
N ASP A 104 7.82 20.71 -0.44
CA ASP A 104 6.52 21.38 -0.39
C ASP A 104 5.55 20.58 0.49
N GLN A 105 5.09 21.19 1.59
CA GLN A 105 4.20 20.55 2.56
C GLN A 105 2.78 20.28 2.03
N GLN A 106 2.42 20.84 0.87
CA GLN A 106 1.10 20.69 0.26
C GLN A 106 1.11 19.86 -1.02
N ALA A 107 2.28 19.44 -1.52
CA ALA A 107 2.40 18.72 -2.81
C ALA A 107 1.54 17.45 -2.87
N TRP A 108 1.44 16.71 -1.77
CA TRP A 108 0.64 15.49 -1.63
C TRP A 108 -0.86 15.66 -1.93
N ARG A 109 -1.36 16.91 -1.89
CA ARG A 109 -2.78 17.23 -2.15
C ARG A 109 -3.10 17.46 -3.61
N THR A 110 -2.07 17.59 -4.45
CA THR A 110 -2.27 17.85 -5.88
C THR A 110 -2.81 16.60 -6.58
N ASP A 111 -3.57 16.80 -7.65
CA ASP A 111 -4.05 15.68 -8.48
C ASP A 111 -2.90 15.06 -9.28
N GLU A 112 -1.90 15.88 -9.61
CA GLU A 112 -0.65 15.46 -10.22
C GLU A 112 0.11 14.46 -9.33
N GLU A 113 0.33 14.78 -8.05
CA GLU A 113 1.04 13.89 -7.14
C GLU A 113 0.23 12.62 -6.85
N PHE A 114 -1.08 12.76 -6.65
CA PHE A 114 -1.98 11.62 -6.48
C PHE A 114 -1.90 10.64 -7.65
N ALA A 115 -1.88 11.11 -8.91
CA ALA A 115 -1.71 10.25 -10.07
C ALA A 115 -0.28 9.73 -10.24
N ARG A 116 0.73 10.53 -9.92
CA ARG A 116 2.15 10.15 -10.01
C ARG A 116 2.49 9.01 -9.06
N GLU A 117 1.98 9.04 -7.84
CA GLU A 117 2.23 7.98 -6.83
C GLU A 117 1.69 6.61 -7.25
N VAL A 118 0.68 6.55 -8.11
CA VAL A 118 0.17 5.29 -8.65
C VAL A 118 1.19 4.58 -9.57
N LEU A 119 2.16 5.33 -10.11
CA LEU A 119 3.25 4.82 -10.95
C LEU A 119 4.62 4.79 -10.26
N ALA A 120 4.81 5.63 -9.23
CA ALA A 120 6.14 5.87 -8.64
C ALA A 120 6.11 6.09 -7.12
N GLY A 121 4.98 5.83 -6.48
CA GLY A 121 4.80 5.91 -5.03
C GLY A 121 5.11 4.58 -4.35
N VAL A 122 4.48 4.35 -3.20
CA VAL A 122 4.73 3.17 -2.37
C VAL A 122 4.12 1.88 -2.94
N ASN A 123 3.08 1.97 -3.77
CA ASN A 123 2.38 0.82 -4.34
C ASN A 123 2.20 0.94 -5.86
N PRO A 124 3.30 1.01 -6.63
CA PRO A 124 3.26 1.33 -8.05
C PRO A 124 2.86 0.14 -8.93
N VAL A 125 2.25 -0.91 -8.39
CA VAL A 125 2.02 -2.20 -9.05
C VAL A 125 0.54 -2.50 -9.34
N MET A 126 -0.37 -1.59 -8.97
CA MET A 126 -1.80 -1.88 -8.96
C MET A 126 -2.61 -1.33 -10.14
N ILE A 127 -2.08 -0.31 -10.81
CA ILE A 127 -2.75 0.31 -11.97
C ILE A 127 -2.77 -0.65 -13.16
N THR A 128 -3.87 -0.60 -13.89
CA THR A 128 -4.08 -1.39 -15.11
C THR A 128 -4.60 -0.49 -16.22
N ARG A 129 -4.40 -0.89 -17.48
CA ARG A 129 -5.04 -0.23 -18.61
C ARG A 129 -6.53 -0.57 -18.63
N LEU A 130 -7.35 0.45 -18.83
CA LEU A 130 -8.79 0.24 -19.00
C LEU A 130 -9.06 -0.22 -20.43
N THR A 131 -9.75 -1.36 -20.58
CA THR A 131 -10.01 -1.99 -21.88
C THR A 131 -11.49 -1.92 -22.30
N GLU A 132 -12.40 -1.70 -21.36
CA GLU A 132 -13.82 -1.49 -21.63
C GLU A 132 -14.38 -0.36 -20.76
N PHE A 133 -15.42 0.31 -21.24
CA PHE A 133 -16.10 1.39 -20.52
C PHE A 133 -17.63 1.24 -20.65
N PRO A 134 -18.41 1.40 -19.56
CA PRO A 134 -17.94 1.59 -18.17
C PRO A 134 -17.20 0.34 -17.64
N PRO A 135 -16.29 0.48 -16.66
CA PRO A 135 -15.66 -0.66 -16.02
C PRO A 135 -16.69 -1.65 -15.45
N LYS A 136 -16.46 -2.95 -15.64
CA LYS A 136 -17.33 -4.00 -15.09
C LYS A 136 -16.66 -4.73 -13.93
N SER A 137 -17.50 -5.25 -13.05
CA SER A 137 -17.08 -6.16 -11.98
C SER A 137 -17.00 -7.61 -12.47
N SER A 138 -16.04 -8.34 -11.93
CA SER A 138 -15.83 -9.77 -12.07
C SER A 138 -16.43 -10.59 -10.90
N LEU A 139 -17.04 -9.91 -9.91
CA LEU A 139 -17.68 -10.56 -8.79
C LEU A 139 -18.83 -11.47 -9.24
N ASP A 140 -19.02 -12.58 -8.51
CA ASP A 140 -20.07 -13.57 -8.77
C ASP A 140 -21.47 -12.92 -8.75
N PRO A 141 -22.16 -12.79 -9.90
CA PRO A 141 -23.44 -12.08 -9.97
C PRO A 141 -24.53 -12.75 -9.13
N SER A 142 -24.40 -14.05 -8.81
CA SER A 142 -25.34 -14.77 -7.94
C SER A 142 -25.25 -14.35 -6.46
N LYS A 143 -24.18 -13.65 -6.08
CA LYS A 143 -23.95 -13.13 -4.71
C LYS A 143 -23.95 -11.61 -4.66
N PHE A 144 -23.51 -10.97 -5.74
CA PHE A 144 -23.28 -9.53 -5.79
C PHE A 144 -24.28 -8.78 -6.68
N GLY A 145 -24.93 -9.44 -7.65
CA GLY A 145 -25.78 -8.75 -8.62
C GLY A 145 -24.97 -7.95 -9.64
N ASP A 146 -25.56 -6.88 -10.19
CA ASP A 146 -24.88 -6.01 -11.16
C ASP A 146 -24.04 -4.94 -10.45
N HIS A 147 -22.72 -5.01 -10.66
CA HIS A 147 -21.73 -4.06 -10.12
C HIS A 147 -21.03 -3.29 -11.25
N THR A 148 -21.69 -3.15 -12.41
CA THR A 148 -21.25 -2.28 -13.50
C THR A 148 -21.07 -0.86 -12.98
N SER A 149 -19.92 -0.25 -13.28
CA SER A 149 -19.58 1.09 -12.79
C SER A 149 -20.61 2.13 -13.21
N THR A 150 -20.91 3.04 -12.30
CA THR A 150 -21.81 4.19 -12.53
C THR A 150 -21.09 5.39 -13.14
N ILE A 151 -19.80 5.27 -13.44
CA ILE A 151 -19.06 6.31 -14.16
C ILE A 151 -19.57 6.38 -15.61
N THR A 152 -20.13 7.53 -15.98
CA THR A 152 -20.63 7.80 -17.33
C THR A 152 -19.60 8.56 -18.17
N ALA A 153 -19.74 8.51 -19.50
CA ALA A 153 -18.89 9.27 -20.41
C ALA A 153 -18.91 10.78 -20.10
N ALA A 154 -20.09 11.31 -19.75
CA ALA A 154 -20.26 12.72 -19.37
C ALA A 154 -19.42 13.15 -18.15
N HIS A 155 -19.06 12.21 -17.25
CA HIS A 155 -18.18 12.52 -16.13
C HIS A 155 -16.75 12.83 -16.58
N ILE A 156 -16.26 12.15 -17.63
CA ILE A 156 -14.82 12.11 -17.97
C ILE A 156 -14.46 12.82 -19.27
N GLU A 157 -15.36 12.89 -20.27
CA GLU A 157 -15.05 13.37 -21.62
C GLU A 157 -14.47 14.80 -21.66
N LYS A 158 -14.91 15.68 -20.75
CA LYS A 158 -14.39 17.05 -20.62
C LYS A 158 -12.87 17.12 -20.39
N ASN A 159 -12.27 16.05 -19.87
CA ASN A 159 -10.86 15.98 -19.47
C ASN A 159 -10.03 15.02 -20.34
N LEU A 160 -10.53 14.61 -21.52
CA LEU A 160 -9.84 13.67 -22.42
C LEU A 160 -9.10 14.36 -23.58
N GLU A 161 -8.72 15.64 -23.43
CA GLU A 161 -8.01 16.42 -24.46
C GLU A 161 -8.72 16.42 -25.84
N GLY A 162 -10.06 16.43 -25.82
CA GLY A 162 -10.90 16.44 -27.02
C GLY A 162 -11.18 15.06 -27.64
N LEU A 163 -10.68 13.98 -27.04
CA LEU A 163 -11.02 12.61 -27.45
C LEU A 163 -12.38 12.17 -26.88
N THR A 164 -13.07 11.30 -27.62
CA THR A 164 -14.17 10.52 -27.05
C THR A 164 -13.63 9.41 -26.15
N VAL A 165 -14.48 8.84 -25.29
CA VAL A 165 -14.08 7.68 -24.46
C VAL A 165 -13.54 6.53 -25.32
N GLN A 166 -14.21 6.23 -26.44
CA GLN A 166 -13.80 5.15 -27.34
C GLN A 166 -12.42 5.41 -27.97
N GLN A 167 -12.17 6.64 -28.42
CA GLN A 167 -10.86 7.03 -28.96
C GLN A 167 -9.77 6.93 -27.89
N ALA A 168 -10.06 7.30 -26.65
CA ALA A 168 -9.13 7.21 -25.54
C ALA A 168 -8.82 5.75 -25.15
N LEU A 169 -9.79 4.83 -25.22
CA LEU A 169 -9.57 3.39 -25.06
C LEU A 169 -8.67 2.84 -26.17
N GLU A 170 -9.01 3.11 -27.44
CA GLU A 170 -8.30 2.61 -28.62
C GLU A 170 -6.85 3.12 -28.71
N SER A 171 -6.60 4.33 -28.20
CA SER A 171 -5.26 4.92 -28.13
C SER A 171 -4.45 4.54 -26.88
N ASN A 172 -4.95 3.61 -26.05
CA ASN A 172 -4.31 3.19 -24.79
C ASN A 172 -4.07 4.33 -23.79
N ARG A 173 -5.02 5.27 -23.70
CA ARG A 173 -4.90 6.47 -22.86
C ARG A 173 -5.77 6.45 -21.62
N LEU A 174 -6.59 5.42 -21.41
CA LEU A 174 -7.39 5.25 -20.19
C LEU A 174 -6.84 4.15 -19.31
N TYR A 175 -6.73 4.45 -18.02
CA TYR A 175 -6.20 3.56 -16.99
C TYR A 175 -7.11 3.57 -15.77
N ILE A 176 -7.01 2.51 -14.97
CA ILE A 176 -7.83 2.34 -13.78
C ILE A 176 -7.01 1.78 -12.62
N LEU A 177 -7.20 2.37 -11.44
CA LEU A 177 -6.89 1.77 -10.15
C LEU A 177 -8.20 1.22 -9.59
N ASP A 178 -8.43 -0.09 -9.76
CA ASP A 178 -9.68 -0.76 -9.38
C ASP A 178 -9.52 -1.53 -8.06
N HIS A 179 -9.99 -0.94 -6.98
CA HIS A 179 -10.06 -1.58 -5.66
C HIS A 179 -11.47 -2.07 -5.32
N HIS A 180 -12.41 -1.99 -6.26
CA HIS A 180 -13.80 -2.31 -6.01
C HIS A 180 -13.99 -3.80 -5.72
N ASP A 181 -13.64 -4.67 -6.67
CA ASP A 181 -13.82 -6.12 -6.52
C ASP A 181 -12.92 -6.70 -5.42
N ARG A 182 -11.79 -6.02 -5.15
CA ARG A 182 -10.81 -6.38 -4.13
C ARG A 182 -11.36 -6.25 -2.72
N PHE A 183 -12.19 -5.23 -2.46
CA PHE A 183 -12.71 -4.96 -1.12
C PHE A 183 -14.18 -5.28 -0.95
N MET A 184 -15.03 -5.12 -1.97
CA MET A 184 -16.48 -5.32 -1.89
C MET A 184 -16.89 -6.61 -1.15
N PRO A 185 -16.24 -7.78 -1.34
CA PRO A 185 -16.57 -9.01 -0.61
C PRO A 185 -16.41 -8.95 0.92
N PHE A 186 -15.67 -7.96 1.44
CA PHE A 186 -15.30 -7.85 2.86
C PHE A 186 -15.94 -6.64 3.54
N LEU A 187 -16.46 -5.67 2.78
CA LEU A 187 -16.82 -4.36 3.33
C LEU A 187 -18.02 -4.40 4.28
N ILE A 188 -18.97 -5.34 4.15
CA ILE A 188 -20.05 -5.49 5.14
C ILE A 188 -19.46 -5.74 6.54
N ASP A 189 -18.54 -6.69 6.65
CA ASP A 189 -17.95 -7.06 7.92
C ASP A 189 -16.98 -5.98 8.43
N VAL A 190 -16.18 -5.42 7.53
CA VAL A 190 -15.20 -4.36 7.85
C VAL A 190 -15.90 -3.08 8.32
N ASN A 191 -17.00 -2.67 7.69
CA ASN A 191 -17.77 -1.49 8.08
C ASN A 191 -18.62 -1.70 9.34
N ASN A 192 -18.80 -2.95 9.78
CA ASN A 192 -19.39 -3.27 11.09
C ASN A 192 -18.37 -3.15 12.24
N LEU A 193 -17.09 -2.88 11.96
CA LEU A 193 -16.10 -2.59 12.99
C LEU A 193 -16.32 -1.18 13.59
N PRO A 194 -16.16 -1.01 14.91
CA PRO A 194 -16.30 0.30 15.54
C PRO A 194 -15.35 1.35 14.94
N GLY A 195 -15.88 2.52 14.61
CA GLY A 195 -15.08 3.66 14.10
C GLY A 195 -14.55 3.48 12.67
N ASN A 196 -15.07 2.51 11.91
CA ASN A 196 -14.59 2.18 10.58
C ASN A 196 -15.70 2.35 9.53
N PHE A 197 -15.40 3.01 8.42
CA PHE A 197 -16.32 3.10 7.29
C PHE A 197 -15.55 3.30 5.99
N ILE A 198 -15.62 2.31 5.11
CA ILE A 198 -14.79 2.20 3.93
C ILE A 198 -15.67 1.93 2.70
N TYR A 199 -15.32 2.59 1.60
CA TYR A 199 -15.91 2.35 0.28
C TYR A 199 -15.01 1.41 -0.53
N ALA A 200 -15.61 0.67 -1.45
CA ALA A 200 -14.88 0.02 -2.54
C ALA A 200 -14.65 1.09 -3.62
N THR A 201 -13.39 1.34 -4.00
CA THR A 201 -13.07 2.48 -4.87
C THR A 201 -12.67 2.06 -6.28
N ARG A 202 -13.10 2.83 -7.28
CA ARG A 202 -12.53 2.82 -8.63
C ARG A 202 -12.04 4.20 -9.01
N THR A 203 -10.81 4.31 -9.47
CA THR A 203 -10.26 5.59 -9.95
C THR A 203 -9.85 5.48 -11.40
N LEU A 204 -10.43 6.33 -12.25
CA LEU A 204 -10.03 6.43 -13.66
C LEU A 204 -8.96 7.50 -13.84
N PHE A 205 -7.98 7.19 -14.68
CA PHE A 205 -6.91 8.10 -15.07
C PHE A 205 -6.84 8.22 -16.60
N PHE A 206 -6.38 9.39 -17.04
CA PHE A 206 -6.05 9.65 -18.43
C PHE A 206 -4.55 9.88 -18.59
N LEU A 207 -3.93 9.21 -19.55
CA LEU A 207 -2.57 9.49 -19.99
C LEU A 207 -2.60 10.66 -20.95
N ARG A 208 -2.10 11.82 -20.53
CA ARG A 208 -2.09 13.07 -21.28
C ARG A 208 -1.06 13.07 -22.40
N GLY A 209 -1.20 13.99 -23.35
CA GLY A 209 -0.29 14.11 -24.49
C GLY A 209 1.14 14.50 -24.09
N ASP A 210 1.31 15.05 -22.89
CA ASP A 210 2.61 15.36 -22.27
C ASP A 210 3.23 14.17 -21.51
N GLY A 211 2.60 12.99 -21.54
CA GLY A 211 3.08 11.75 -20.93
C GLY A 211 2.69 11.56 -19.46
N ARG A 212 2.02 12.52 -18.83
CA ARG A 212 1.61 12.42 -17.41
C ARG A 212 0.22 11.81 -17.24
N LEU A 213 0.01 11.09 -16.14
CA LEU A 213 -1.34 10.68 -15.73
C LEU A 213 -2.06 11.84 -15.04
N THR A 214 -3.37 11.93 -15.27
CA THR A 214 -4.29 12.81 -14.53
C THR A 214 -5.50 12.00 -14.06
N PRO A 215 -6.00 12.19 -12.83
CA PRO A 215 -7.23 11.56 -12.41
C PRO A 215 -8.43 12.16 -13.17
N LEU A 216 -9.43 11.34 -13.46
CA LEU A 216 -10.65 11.72 -14.19
C LEU A 216 -11.89 11.63 -13.31
N ALA A 217 -12.01 10.55 -12.55
CA ALA A 217 -13.16 10.28 -11.70
C ALA A 217 -12.79 9.26 -10.61
N ILE A 218 -13.45 9.39 -9.46
CA ILE A 218 -13.44 8.41 -8.38
C ILE A 218 -14.88 7.96 -8.15
N GLU A 219 -15.12 6.66 -8.24
CA GLU A 219 -16.36 6.02 -7.80
C GLU A 219 -16.15 5.45 -6.39
N LEU A 220 -17.03 5.84 -5.46
CA LEU A 220 -17.10 5.28 -4.12
C LEU A 220 -18.35 4.40 -4.02
N SER A 221 -18.16 3.10 -3.83
CA SER A 221 -19.23 2.11 -3.75
C SER A 221 -19.43 1.60 -2.33
N GLU A 222 -20.61 1.82 -1.77
CA GLU A 222 -21.04 1.32 -0.46
C GLU A 222 -21.69 -0.06 -0.61
N PRO A 223 -21.33 -1.07 0.19
CA PRO A 223 -21.99 -2.37 0.16
C PRO A 223 -23.36 -2.31 0.85
N ILE A 224 -24.41 -2.82 0.20
CA ILE A 224 -25.75 -2.93 0.79
C ILE A 224 -26.28 -4.34 0.59
N ILE A 225 -26.84 -4.93 1.64
CA ILE A 225 -27.56 -6.20 1.53
C ILE A 225 -28.98 -5.91 1.05
N GLN A 226 -29.31 -6.37 -0.15
CA GLN A 226 -30.65 -6.28 -0.73
C GLN A 226 -31.02 -7.60 -1.40
N ASP A 227 -32.20 -8.13 -1.10
CA ASP A 227 -32.74 -9.36 -1.68
C ASP A 227 -31.78 -10.57 -1.60
N GLY A 228 -30.99 -10.64 -0.53
CA GLY A 228 -30.00 -11.71 -0.30
C GLY A 228 -28.67 -11.53 -1.05
N LEU A 229 -28.51 -10.44 -1.81
CA LEU A 229 -27.29 -10.07 -2.53
C LEU A 229 -26.57 -8.92 -1.83
N THR A 230 -25.24 -8.83 -2.01
CA THR A 230 -24.45 -7.65 -1.65
C THR A 230 -24.31 -6.74 -2.87
N ILE A 231 -25.15 -5.72 -2.98
CA ILE A 231 -25.14 -4.76 -4.09
C ILE A 231 -24.25 -3.54 -3.78
N ALA A 232 -23.87 -2.80 -4.82
CA ALA A 232 -23.12 -1.55 -4.69
C ALA A 232 -24.03 -0.32 -4.83
N LYS A 233 -24.07 0.53 -3.81
CA LYS A 233 -24.59 1.89 -3.93
C LYS A 233 -23.43 2.84 -4.20
N SER A 234 -23.27 3.21 -5.45
CA SER A 234 -22.15 4.02 -5.92
C SER A 234 -22.46 5.51 -5.99
N LYS A 235 -21.43 6.33 -5.79
CA LYS A 235 -21.43 7.75 -6.16
C LYS A 235 -20.11 8.14 -6.82
N VAL A 236 -20.21 8.92 -7.89
CA VAL A 236 -19.05 9.37 -8.68
C VAL A 236 -18.69 10.80 -8.34
N TYR A 237 -17.40 11.04 -8.18
CA TYR A 237 -16.78 12.34 -7.96
C TYR A 237 -15.78 12.63 -9.07
N THR A 238 -15.67 13.88 -9.49
CA THR A 238 -14.74 14.30 -10.56
C THR A 238 -13.86 15.45 -10.06
N PRO A 239 -12.64 15.62 -10.58
CA PRO A 239 -11.75 16.71 -10.21
C PRO A 239 -12.43 18.07 -10.30
N VAL A 240 -12.20 18.88 -9.27
CA VAL A 240 -12.67 20.26 -9.14
C VAL A 240 -11.59 21.09 -8.46
N PRO A 241 -11.48 22.40 -8.75
CA PRO A 241 -10.47 23.25 -8.14
C PRO A 241 -10.52 23.24 -6.61
N SER A 242 -9.35 23.22 -5.99
CA SER A 242 -9.18 23.31 -4.53
C SER A 242 -9.77 24.61 -3.97
N GLY A 243 -10.21 24.57 -2.70
CA GLY A 243 -10.72 25.76 -1.99
C GLY A 243 -12.23 25.97 -2.06
N SER A 244 -12.95 25.16 -2.85
CA SER A 244 -14.42 25.06 -2.81
C SER A 244 -14.87 23.91 -1.90
N VAL A 245 -16.14 23.90 -1.48
CA VAL A 245 -16.74 22.76 -0.75
C VAL A 245 -16.61 21.47 -1.58
N GLN A 246 -16.85 21.58 -2.89
CA GLN A 246 -16.69 20.47 -3.82
C GLN A 246 -15.22 20.01 -3.93
N GLY A 247 -14.28 20.96 -3.88
CA GLY A 247 -12.84 20.68 -3.79
C GLY A 247 -12.47 19.80 -2.60
N TRP A 248 -13.04 20.08 -1.42
CA TRP A 248 -12.86 19.23 -0.24
C TRP A 248 -13.52 17.87 -0.38
N VAL A 249 -14.68 17.79 -1.02
CA VAL A 249 -15.34 16.50 -1.32
C VAL A 249 -14.48 15.64 -2.25
N TRP A 250 -13.83 16.25 -3.24
CA TRP A 250 -12.85 15.56 -4.10
C TRP A 250 -11.63 15.07 -3.33
N GLU A 251 -11.10 15.90 -2.42
CA GLU A 251 -10.00 15.51 -1.54
C GLU A 251 -10.36 14.31 -0.66
N PHE A 252 -11.58 14.26 -0.10
CA PHE A 252 -12.08 13.09 0.63
C PHE A 252 -12.19 11.86 -0.25
N ALA A 253 -12.64 12.00 -1.51
CA ALA A 253 -12.68 10.88 -2.43
C ALA A 253 -11.28 10.30 -2.68
N LYS A 254 -10.26 11.14 -2.89
CA LYS A 254 -8.85 10.71 -2.99
C LYS A 254 -8.37 10.04 -1.70
N ALA A 255 -8.74 10.57 -0.53
CA ALA A 255 -8.40 9.95 0.75
C ALA A 255 -8.95 8.52 0.88
N TYR A 256 -10.20 8.27 0.46
CA TYR A 256 -10.75 6.90 0.45
C TYR A 256 -10.01 5.97 -0.51
N VAL A 257 -9.57 6.47 -1.66
CA VAL A 257 -8.71 5.70 -2.58
C VAL A 257 -7.37 5.37 -1.91
N ALA A 258 -6.73 6.36 -1.27
CA ALA A 258 -5.48 6.15 -0.54
C ALA A 258 -5.62 5.16 0.61
N VAL A 259 -6.76 5.12 1.31
CA VAL A 259 -7.05 4.14 2.36
C VAL A 259 -7.16 2.72 1.77
N ASN A 260 -7.91 2.55 0.68
CA ASN A 260 -7.98 1.28 -0.06
C ASN A 260 -6.60 0.83 -0.53
N ASP A 261 -5.84 1.73 -1.16
CA ASP A 261 -4.55 1.41 -1.73
C ASP A 261 -3.50 1.09 -0.66
N SER A 262 -3.47 1.83 0.45
CA SER A 262 -2.63 1.53 1.61
C SER A 262 -2.95 0.17 2.23
N GLY A 263 -4.24 -0.15 2.38
CA GLY A 263 -4.66 -1.46 2.88
C GLY A 263 -4.25 -2.61 1.97
N TRP A 264 -4.39 -2.44 0.66
CA TRP A 264 -3.96 -3.44 -0.32
C TRP A 264 -2.43 -3.55 -0.36
N HIS A 265 -1.73 -2.42 -0.40
CA HIS A 265 -0.27 -2.36 -0.37
C HIS A 265 0.29 -3.15 0.81
N GLN A 266 -0.15 -2.84 2.03
CA GLN A 266 0.41 -3.46 3.23
C GLN A 266 0.11 -4.96 3.30
N LEU A 267 -1.12 -5.37 2.97
CA LEU A 267 -1.55 -6.76 3.13
C LEU A 267 -1.17 -7.68 1.97
N VAL A 268 -1.20 -7.17 0.75
CA VAL A 268 -1.06 -7.96 -0.46
C VAL A 268 0.26 -7.66 -1.15
N SER A 269 0.47 -6.44 -1.65
CA SER A 269 1.67 -6.11 -2.43
C SER A 269 2.95 -6.30 -1.61
N HIS A 270 2.91 -5.96 -0.32
CA HIS A 270 4.05 -6.03 0.59
C HIS A 270 4.05 -7.35 1.38
N TRP A 271 3.10 -7.58 2.29
CA TRP A 271 3.10 -8.76 3.14
C TRP A 271 2.96 -10.07 2.36
N LEU A 272 1.89 -10.25 1.59
CA LEU A 272 1.63 -11.51 0.90
C LEU A 272 2.69 -11.78 -0.18
N ASN A 273 2.83 -10.87 -1.13
CA ASN A 273 3.59 -11.08 -2.37
C ASN A 273 5.11 -10.99 -2.19
N THR A 274 5.61 -10.60 -1.01
CA THR A 274 7.05 -10.67 -0.69
C THR A 274 7.31 -11.52 0.56
N HIS A 275 6.89 -11.08 1.75
CA HIS A 275 7.21 -11.76 3.00
C HIS A 275 6.68 -13.19 3.06
N ALA A 276 5.36 -13.38 2.86
CA ALA A 276 4.71 -14.66 3.08
C ALA A 276 5.07 -15.71 2.01
N VAL A 277 5.07 -15.32 0.73
CA VAL A 277 5.37 -16.25 -0.37
C VAL A 277 6.85 -16.64 -0.45
N MET A 278 7.77 -15.82 0.07
CA MET A 278 9.21 -16.13 0.03
C MET A 278 9.64 -17.14 1.10
N GLU A 279 9.04 -17.13 2.29
CA GLU A 279 9.44 -18.01 3.41
C GLU A 279 9.45 -19.52 3.06
N PRO A 280 8.46 -20.07 2.31
CA PRO A 280 8.50 -21.45 1.82
C PRO A 280 9.76 -21.79 0.99
N PHE A 281 10.26 -20.87 0.17
CA PHE A 281 11.47 -21.09 -0.62
C PHE A 281 12.72 -21.12 0.25
N VAL A 282 12.79 -20.30 1.31
CA VAL A 282 13.86 -20.34 2.31
C VAL A 282 13.90 -21.70 3.01
N ILE A 283 12.73 -22.17 3.46
CA ILE A 283 12.59 -23.45 4.15
C ILE A 283 12.99 -24.61 3.22
N SER A 284 12.46 -24.64 1.99
CA SER A 284 12.73 -25.71 1.03
C SER A 284 14.21 -25.76 0.64
N THR A 285 14.83 -24.61 0.37
CA THR A 285 16.25 -24.52 0.00
C THR A 285 17.15 -25.11 1.10
N ASN A 286 16.94 -24.71 2.35
CA ASN A 286 17.75 -25.20 3.48
C ASN A 286 17.50 -26.70 3.79
N ARG A 287 16.31 -27.22 3.49
CA ARG A 287 15.98 -28.64 3.74
C ARG A 287 16.48 -29.59 2.66
N HIS A 288 16.59 -29.12 1.42
CA HIS A 288 16.77 -30.00 0.27
C HIS A 288 18.04 -29.72 -0.55
N LEU A 289 18.66 -28.55 -0.40
CA LEU A 289 19.89 -28.21 -1.11
C LEU A 289 21.04 -28.02 -0.12
N SER A 290 22.05 -28.89 -0.20
CA SER A 290 23.31 -28.75 0.54
C SER A 290 23.89 -27.34 0.35
N VAL A 291 24.60 -26.82 1.36
CA VAL A 291 25.36 -25.55 1.27
C VAL A 291 26.38 -25.53 0.13
N THR A 292 26.79 -26.71 -0.37
CA THR A 292 27.67 -26.86 -1.53
C THR A 292 26.93 -26.87 -2.88
N HIS A 293 25.61 -27.03 -2.88
CA HIS A 293 24.80 -27.08 -4.10
C HIS A 293 24.82 -25.72 -4.82
N PRO A 294 25.03 -25.66 -6.15
CA PRO A 294 25.17 -24.40 -6.87
C PRO A 294 23.93 -23.50 -6.72
N VAL A 295 22.73 -24.06 -6.80
CA VAL A 295 21.47 -23.31 -6.59
C VAL A 295 21.30 -22.81 -5.14
N HIS A 296 21.82 -23.54 -4.14
CA HIS A 296 21.80 -23.03 -2.75
C HIS A 296 22.65 -21.76 -2.64
N LYS A 297 23.85 -21.76 -3.24
CA LYS A 297 24.75 -20.60 -3.26
C LYS A 297 24.15 -19.42 -4.01
N LEU A 298 23.43 -19.69 -5.11
CA LEU A 298 22.73 -18.67 -5.89
C LEU A 298 21.62 -17.99 -5.06
N LEU A 299 20.78 -18.79 -4.39
CA LEU A 299 19.55 -18.28 -3.76
C LEU A 299 19.74 -17.78 -2.33
N SER A 300 20.63 -18.41 -1.54
CA SER A 300 20.78 -18.12 -0.11
C SER A 300 21.03 -16.65 0.24
N PRO A 301 21.79 -15.83 -0.54
CA PRO A 301 21.95 -14.41 -0.22
C PRO A 301 20.63 -13.63 -0.24
N HIS A 302 19.66 -14.06 -1.05
CA HIS A 302 18.35 -13.41 -1.22
C HIS A 302 17.35 -13.76 -0.10
N TYR A 303 17.69 -14.70 0.77
CA TYR A 303 16.83 -15.12 1.89
C TYR A 303 17.21 -14.49 3.23
N ARG A 304 18.33 -13.77 3.24
CA ARG A 304 18.90 -13.19 4.44
C ARG A 304 17.83 -12.42 5.21
N ASP A 305 17.68 -12.76 6.49
CA ASP A 305 16.80 -12.11 7.47
C ASP A 305 15.28 -12.35 7.28
N THR A 306 14.84 -12.98 6.19
CA THR A 306 13.41 -13.22 5.88
C THR A 306 12.68 -13.99 6.98
N MET A 307 13.23 -15.12 7.45
CA MET A 307 12.56 -15.93 8.48
C MET A 307 12.44 -15.18 9.81
N THR A 308 13.48 -14.42 10.20
CA THR A 308 13.45 -13.66 11.46
C THR A 308 12.47 -12.50 11.40
N ILE A 309 12.44 -11.72 10.31
CA ILE A 309 11.47 -10.62 10.20
C ILE A 309 10.04 -11.16 10.14
N ASN A 310 9.80 -12.29 9.47
CA ASN A 310 8.48 -12.91 9.43
C ASN A 310 8.05 -13.47 10.79
N ALA A 311 8.97 -14.06 11.55
CA ALA A 311 8.68 -14.51 12.91
C ALA A 311 8.31 -13.33 13.84
N LEU A 312 9.02 -12.22 13.73
CA LEU A 312 8.70 -11.00 14.48
C LEU A 312 7.36 -10.40 14.03
N ALA A 313 7.10 -10.37 12.72
CA ALA A 313 5.82 -9.92 12.19
C ALA A 313 4.65 -10.77 12.72
N ARG A 314 4.78 -12.10 12.74
CA ARG A 314 3.79 -13.01 13.35
C ARG A 314 3.58 -12.78 14.84
N GLN A 315 4.57 -12.23 15.54
CA GLN A 315 4.52 -12.00 16.98
C GLN A 315 3.93 -10.63 17.35
N THR A 316 4.20 -9.59 16.57
CA THR A 316 3.89 -8.20 16.96
C THR A 316 3.11 -7.39 15.92
N LEU A 317 3.18 -7.78 14.65
CA LEU A 317 2.60 -7.00 13.55
C LEU A 317 1.23 -7.56 13.14
N ILE A 318 1.19 -8.82 12.71
CA ILE A 318 0.02 -9.45 12.09
C ILE A 318 -0.74 -10.40 13.03
N ASN A 319 -0.34 -10.50 14.29
CA ASN A 319 -1.09 -11.25 15.29
C ASN A 319 -2.42 -10.56 15.63
N ALA A 320 -3.34 -11.32 16.25
CA ALA A 320 -4.55 -10.76 16.83
C ALA A 320 -4.20 -9.64 17.83
N GLY A 321 -4.80 -8.46 17.66
CA GLY A 321 -4.49 -7.25 18.43
C GLY A 321 -3.09 -6.66 18.18
N GLY A 322 -2.39 -7.11 17.13
CA GLY A 322 -1.10 -6.57 16.69
C GLY A 322 -1.24 -5.25 15.94
N ILE A 323 -0.11 -4.66 15.56
CA ILE A 323 -0.04 -3.32 14.94
C ILE A 323 -0.91 -3.22 13.67
N PHE A 324 -0.94 -4.24 12.81
CA PHE A 324 -1.76 -4.21 11.59
C PHE A 324 -3.25 -4.16 11.90
N GLU A 325 -3.76 -4.98 12.82
CA GLU A 325 -5.18 -4.95 13.18
C GLU A 325 -5.60 -3.64 13.84
N MET A 326 -4.65 -2.92 14.45
CA MET A 326 -4.90 -1.64 15.10
C MET A 326 -4.85 -0.43 14.15
N THR A 327 -4.12 -0.54 13.03
CA THR A 327 -3.75 0.63 12.22
C THR A 327 -4.20 0.57 10.76
N VAL A 328 -4.53 -0.62 10.24
CA VAL A 328 -5.02 -0.79 8.87
C VAL A 328 -6.51 -1.11 8.91
N PHE A 329 -7.30 -0.48 8.03
CA PHE A 329 -8.76 -0.48 8.11
C PHE A 329 -9.43 -1.87 8.14
N PRO A 330 -8.89 -2.97 7.56
CA PRO A 330 -9.54 -4.28 7.68
C PRO A 330 -9.57 -4.82 9.11
N GLY A 331 -8.75 -4.28 10.02
CA GLY A 331 -8.65 -4.72 11.39
C GLY A 331 -8.44 -6.23 11.49
N LYS A 332 -9.25 -6.91 12.31
CA LYS A 332 -9.23 -8.36 12.51
C LYS A 332 -9.47 -9.20 11.25
N PHE A 333 -9.95 -8.62 10.15
CA PHE A 333 -10.19 -9.32 8.89
C PHE A 333 -8.96 -9.32 7.96
N ALA A 334 -7.94 -8.52 8.28
CA ALA A 334 -6.75 -8.29 7.45
C ALA A 334 -6.08 -9.58 6.94
N LEU A 335 -5.71 -10.50 7.83
CA LEU A 335 -5.05 -11.75 7.41
C LEU A 335 -6.00 -12.69 6.66
N GLY A 336 -7.26 -12.74 7.05
CA GLY A 336 -8.28 -13.53 6.34
C GLY A 336 -8.43 -13.07 4.89
N MET A 337 -8.44 -11.75 4.66
CA MET A 337 -8.45 -11.16 3.31
C MET A 337 -7.23 -11.56 2.50
N SER A 338 -6.01 -11.46 3.06
CA SER A 338 -4.79 -11.86 2.35
C SER A 338 -4.81 -13.34 1.93
N SER A 339 -5.39 -14.22 2.76
CA SER A 339 -5.57 -15.64 2.46
C SER A 339 -6.56 -15.89 1.32
N VAL A 340 -7.65 -15.11 1.25
CA VAL A 340 -8.58 -15.18 0.11
C VAL A 340 -7.89 -14.76 -1.18
N VAL A 341 -7.13 -13.66 -1.16
CA VAL A 341 -6.37 -13.17 -2.32
C VAL A 341 -5.31 -14.18 -2.78
N TYR A 342 -4.67 -14.88 -1.85
CA TYR A 342 -3.67 -15.89 -2.17
C TYR A 342 -4.20 -17.07 -3.02
N LYS A 343 -5.52 -17.33 -3.00
CA LYS A 343 -6.12 -18.40 -3.82
C LYS A 343 -5.88 -18.22 -5.32
N ASP A 344 -5.78 -16.98 -5.76
CA ASP A 344 -5.57 -16.63 -7.17
C ASP A 344 -4.11 -16.24 -7.47
N TRP A 345 -3.23 -16.30 -6.47
CA TRP A 345 -1.82 -15.98 -6.64
C TRP A 345 -1.11 -17.08 -7.45
N LYS A 346 -0.31 -16.66 -8.43
CA LYS A 346 0.43 -17.56 -9.32
C LYS A 346 1.87 -17.12 -9.45
N PHE A 347 2.78 -18.02 -9.10
CA PHE A 347 4.22 -17.76 -9.13
C PHE A 347 4.74 -17.30 -10.50
N THR A 348 4.26 -17.91 -11.58
CA THR A 348 4.69 -17.58 -12.96
C THR A 348 4.24 -16.20 -13.42
N GLU A 349 3.29 -15.56 -12.73
CA GLU A 349 2.80 -14.22 -13.07
C GLU A 349 3.49 -13.14 -12.23
N GLN A 350 4.51 -13.48 -11.42
CA GLN A 350 5.25 -12.51 -10.60
C GLN A 350 6.46 -11.90 -11.32
N GLY A 351 6.82 -12.41 -12.50
CA GLY A 351 7.86 -11.83 -13.32
C GLY A 351 7.45 -10.45 -13.83
N LEU A 352 8.34 -9.46 -13.71
CA LEU A 352 7.98 -8.07 -14.00
C LEU A 352 7.48 -7.85 -15.43
N PRO A 353 8.12 -8.39 -16.50
CA PRO A 353 7.58 -8.26 -17.86
C PRO A 353 6.17 -8.84 -18.01
N ASP A 354 5.94 -10.03 -17.45
CA ASP A 354 4.66 -10.74 -17.53
C ASP A 354 3.55 -10.01 -16.75
N ASP A 355 3.87 -9.48 -15.57
CA ASP A 355 2.96 -8.63 -14.78
C ASP A 355 2.56 -7.37 -15.54
N LEU A 356 3.53 -6.67 -16.16
CA LEU A 356 3.26 -5.46 -16.93
C LEU A 356 2.36 -5.73 -18.14
N ILE A 357 2.58 -6.84 -18.85
CA ILE A 357 1.70 -7.26 -19.97
C ILE A 357 0.31 -7.59 -19.43
N LYS A 358 0.23 -8.39 -18.37
CA LYS A 358 -1.05 -8.81 -17.75
C LYS A 358 -1.90 -7.62 -17.32
N ARG A 359 -1.29 -6.59 -16.72
CA ARG A 359 -1.97 -5.35 -16.33
C ARG A 359 -2.26 -4.43 -17.52
N GLY A 360 -1.77 -4.77 -18.71
CA GLY A 360 -1.90 -3.95 -19.91
C GLY A 360 -1.07 -2.67 -19.85
N MET A 361 -0.01 -2.65 -19.05
CA MET A 361 0.92 -1.51 -18.92
C MET A 361 2.08 -1.58 -19.91
N ALA A 362 2.29 -2.75 -20.53
CA ALA A 362 3.26 -2.96 -21.58
C ALA A 362 2.67 -3.88 -22.67
N VAL A 363 3.32 -3.89 -23.83
CA VAL A 363 3.09 -4.87 -24.89
C VAL A 363 4.40 -5.60 -25.19
N GLU A 364 4.30 -6.82 -25.72
CA GLU A 364 5.48 -7.55 -26.20
C GLU A 364 6.21 -6.73 -27.28
N ASP A 365 7.54 -6.68 -27.15
CA ASP A 365 8.42 -6.05 -28.12
C ASP A 365 9.75 -6.83 -28.18
N PRO A 366 9.88 -7.78 -29.13
CA PRO A 366 11.10 -8.57 -29.28
C PRO A 366 12.35 -7.74 -29.65
N SER A 367 12.18 -6.48 -30.08
CA SER A 367 13.30 -5.59 -30.38
C SER A 367 13.86 -4.87 -29.15
N SER A 368 13.09 -4.84 -28.06
CA SER A 368 13.50 -4.33 -26.76
C SER A 368 14.39 -5.36 -26.04
N PRO A 369 15.49 -4.95 -25.39
CA PRO A 369 16.29 -5.87 -24.55
C PRO A 369 15.45 -6.47 -23.40
N TYR A 370 14.38 -5.79 -23.01
CA TYR A 370 13.48 -6.22 -21.94
C TYR A 370 12.30 -7.07 -22.45
N LYS A 371 12.24 -7.38 -23.76
CA LYS A 371 11.18 -8.15 -24.44
C LYS A 371 9.80 -7.47 -24.42
N VAL A 372 9.69 -6.28 -23.85
CA VAL A 372 8.46 -5.49 -23.72
C VAL A 372 8.69 -4.01 -24.00
N ARG A 373 7.61 -3.32 -24.37
CA ARG A 373 7.54 -1.86 -24.52
C ARG A 373 6.42 -1.30 -23.65
N LEU A 374 6.76 -0.37 -22.78
CA LEU A 374 5.80 0.30 -21.90
C LEU A 374 4.80 1.15 -22.72
N LEU A 375 3.54 1.16 -22.27
CA LEU A 375 2.50 2.04 -22.82
C LEU A 375 2.45 3.40 -22.12
N VAL A 376 2.94 3.46 -20.88
CA VAL A 376 3.21 4.70 -20.16
C VAL A 376 4.72 4.89 -20.12
N SER A 377 5.24 5.86 -20.87
CA SER A 377 6.68 6.09 -20.96
C SER A 377 7.28 6.57 -19.63
N ASP A 378 6.55 7.42 -18.90
CA ASP A 378 6.92 7.92 -17.57
C ASP A 378 6.32 7.03 -16.47
N TYR A 379 6.74 5.76 -16.45
CA TYR A 379 6.39 4.81 -15.40
C TYR A 379 7.68 4.37 -14.67
N PRO A 380 8.16 5.16 -13.69
CA PRO A 380 9.48 4.97 -13.09
C PRO A 380 9.71 3.57 -12.51
N TYR A 381 8.75 3.03 -11.75
CA TYR A 381 8.85 1.67 -11.22
C TYR A 381 9.10 0.62 -12.31
N ALA A 382 8.36 0.69 -13.41
CA ALA A 382 8.47 -0.29 -14.48
C ALA A 382 9.76 -0.11 -15.27
N ALA A 383 10.14 1.13 -15.59
CA ALA A 383 11.36 1.42 -16.34
C ALA A 383 12.60 0.97 -15.57
N ASP A 384 12.73 1.37 -14.31
CA ASP A 384 13.87 1.00 -13.45
C ASP A 384 13.83 -0.50 -13.12
N GLY A 385 12.64 -1.02 -12.82
CA GLY A 385 12.44 -2.43 -12.51
C GLY A 385 12.84 -3.36 -13.65
N LEU A 386 12.54 -3.00 -14.91
CA LEU A 386 12.92 -3.81 -16.07
C LEU A 386 14.43 -3.89 -16.26
N ALA A 387 15.16 -2.81 -15.97
CA ALA A 387 16.61 -2.81 -15.99
C ALA A 387 17.20 -3.76 -14.93
N ILE A 388 16.66 -3.72 -13.70
CA ILE A 388 17.06 -4.64 -12.62
C ILE A 388 16.70 -6.09 -12.95
N TRP A 389 15.49 -6.32 -13.44
CA TRP A 389 15.02 -7.65 -13.86
C TRP A 389 15.96 -8.25 -14.91
N HIS A 390 16.30 -7.48 -15.94
CA HIS A 390 17.19 -7.93 -17.01
C HIS A 390 18.58 -8.29 -16.50
N ALA A 391 19.16 -7.47 -15.62
CA ALA A 391 20.46 -7.77 -15.02
C ALA A 391 20.44 -9.06 -14.18
N ILE A 392 19.33 -9.31 -13.45
CA ILE A 392 19.13 -10.56 -12.71
C ILE A 392 18.97 -11.74 -13.66
N GLU A 393 18.21 -11.59 -14.74
CA GLU A 393 18.01 -12.63 -15.76
C GLU A 393 19.35 -13.03 -16.41
N GLU A 394 20.17 -12.05 -16.80
CA GLU A 394 21.51 -12.28 -17.37
C GLU A 394 22.42 -13.02 -16.39
N TYR A 395 22.54 -12.52 -15.15
CA TYR A 395 23.36 -13.15 -14.12
C TYR A 395 22.95 -14.60 -13.82
N VAL A 396 21.65 -14.86 -13.68
CA VAL A 396 21.13 -16.22 -13.40
C VAL A 396 21.34 -17.14 -14.59
N SER A 397 21.16 -16.63 -15.82
CA SER A 397 21.37 -17.40 -17.05
C SER A 397 22.83 -17.75 -17.30
N GLU A 398 23.78 -16.91 -16.88
CA GLU A 398 25.21 -17.20 -16.97
C GLU A 398 25.66 -18.18 -15.87
N TYR A 399 25.08 -18.10 -14.68
CA TYR A 399 25.44 -18.93 -13.54
C TYR A 399 24.97 -20.39 -13.67
N LEU A 400 23.78 -20.61 -14.25
CA LEU A 400 23.16 -21.93 -14.43
C LEU A 400 23.69 -22.66 -15.68
#